data_AF-A0A822BZ14-F1
#
_entry.id   AF-A0A822BZ14-F1
#
_cell.length_a   1.000
_cell.length_b   1.000
_cell.length_c   1.000
_cell.angle_alpha   90.00
_cell.angle_beta   90.00
_cell.angle_gamma   90.00
#
_symmetry.space_group_name_H-M   'P 1'
#
loop_
_entity.id
_entity.type
_entity.pdbx_description
1 polymer ?
#
loop_
_entity_poly.entity_id
_entity_poly.type
_entity_poly.pdbx_seq_one_letter_code
_entity_poly.pdbx_strand_id
1 'polypeptide(L)'
;GKFMPIRQFFYFDAIECLPENVFLPSNEVTTESPTVVNLPTKPSRYLSQEIIFGQDFQEKLGKSKYFVVGSGAIGCEMLKNFAMMGIGCSEEGYVYVTDMDSIEKSNLNR
;
A
#
# COMPACT_ATOMS: atom_id res chain seq x y z
N GLY A 1 -23.06 -20.59 15.65
CA GLY A 1 -22.30 -20.85 14.43
C GLY A 1 -23.06 -20.34 13.22
N LYS A 2 -22.88 -19.06 12.87
CA LYS A 2 -23.50 -18.45 11.69
C LYS A 2 -22.74 -18.75 10.39
N PHE A 3 -21.41 -18.90 10.50
CA PHE A 3 -20.51 -19.24 9.39
C PHE A 3 -19.56 -20.39 9.79
N MET A 4 -18.94 -21.01 8.78
CA MET A 4 -17.97 -22.08 8.99
C MET A 4 -16.62 -21.50 9.41
N PRO A 5 -16.01 -21.96 10.53
CA PRO A 5 -14.70 -21.49 10.94
C PRO A 5 -13.62 -22.01 9.99
N ILE A 6 -12.52 -21.26 9.89
CA ILE A 6 -11.28 -21.74 9.25
C ILE A 6 -10.82 -23.00 9.99
N ARG A 7 -10.54 -24.09 9.25
CA ARG A 7 -10.08 -25.37 9.80
C ARG A 7 -9.04 -26.02 8.88
N GLN A 8 -7.77 -26.16 9.28
CA GLN A 8 -7.10 -25.63 10.49
C GLN A 8 -6.17 -24.46 10.19
N PHE A 9 -5.61 -24.41 8.98
CA PHE A 9 -4.62 -23.44 8.60
C PHE A 9 -5.08 -22.67 7.36
N PHE A 10 -4.69 -21.41 7.31
CA PHE A 10 -4.83 -20.56 6.14
C PHE A 10 -3.55 -19.75 6.00
N TYR A 11 -2.91 -19.84 4.83
CA TYR A 11 -1.71 -19.11 4.48
C TYR A 11 -2.04 -18.20 3.30
N PHE A 12 -1.40 -17.03 3.27
CA PHE A 12 -1.52 -16.06 2.19
C PHE A 12 -0.18 -15.34 2.03
N ASP A 13 0.23 -15.16 0.77
CA ASP A 13 1.34 -14.33 0.36
C ASP A 13 0.92 -13.48 -0.84
N ALA A 14 1.68 -12.41 -1.10
CA ALA A 14 1.47 -11.49 -2.21
C ALA A 14 2.83 -11.13 -2.82
N ILE A 15 3.65 -12.14 -3.10
CA ILE A 15 5.04 -11.99 -3.56
C ILE A 15 5.06 -11.29 -4.93
N GLU A 16 4.00 -11.42 -5.73
CA GLU A 16 3.82 -10.74 -7.01
C GLU A 16 3.79 -9.21 -6.90
N CYS A 17 3.59 -8.66 -5.70
CA CYS A 17 3.64 -7.21 -5.49
C CYS A 17 5.07 -6.67 -5.42
N LEU A 18 6.08 -7.54 -5.23
CA LEU A 18 7.47 -7.10 -5.16
C LEU A 18 7.94 -6.53 -6.51
N PRO A 19 8.84 -5.52 -6.50
CA PRO A 19 9.39 -4.95 -7.74
C PRO A 19 10.09 -6.04 -8.58
N GLU A 20 9.93 -5.99 -9.91
CA GLU A 20 10.51 -6.99 -10.83
C GLU A 20 12.04 -7.11 -10.70
N ASN A 21 12.70 -6.01 -10.36
CA ASN A 21 14.14 -5.91 -10.13
C ASN A 21 14.63 -6.57 -8.82
N VAL A 22 13.74 -7.05 -7.95
CA VAL A 22 14.12 -7.88 -6.79
C VAL A 22 14.58 -9.27 -7.24
N PHE A 23 14.10 -9.76 -8.39
CA PHE A 23 14.45 -11.09 -8.92
C PHE A 23 15.34 -11.06 -10.16
N LEU A 24 15.74 -9.86 -10.63
CA LEU A 24 16.66 -9.79 -11.76
C LEU A 24 18.04 -10.26 -11.28
N PRO A 25 18.63 -11.29 -11.91
CA PRO A 25 20.03 -11.58 -11.68
C PRO A 25 20.78 -10.32 -12.13
N SER A 26 21.45 -9.64 -11.21
CA SER A 26 22.57 -8.82 -11.61
C SER A 26 23.45 -9.71 -12.49
N ASN A 27 23.91 -9.20 -13.63
CA ASN A 27 24.92 -9.89 -14.46
C ASN A 27 26.23 -10.15 -13.68
N GLU A 28 26.29 -9.76 -12.42
CA GLU A 28 27.20 -10.22 -11.39
C GLU A 28 26.42 -11.16 -10.45
N VAL A 29 26.69 -12.46 -10.53
CA VAL A 29 26.25 -13.43 -9.52
C VAL A 29 26.98 -13.09 -8.23
N THR A 30 26.41 -12.19 -7.43
CA THR A 30 26.78 -12.05 -6.03
C THR A 30 25.95 -13.06 -5.26
N THR A 31 26.58 -13.79 -4.34
CA THR A 31 25.94 -14.73 -3.41
C THR A 31 25.08 -14.03 -2.36
N GLU A 32 24.65 -12.81 -2.62
CA GLU A 32 23.93 -11.95 -1.69
C GLU A 32 22.44 -12.02 -2.00
N SER A 33 21.64 -12.18 -0.95
CA SER A 33 20.18 -12.15 -1.00
C SER A 33 19.68 -10.95 -1.81
N PRO A 34 18.52 -11.06 -2.50
CA PRO A 34 17.95 -9.94 -3.24
C PRO A 34 17.87 -8.72 -2.33
N THR A 35 18.70 -7.72 -2.61
CA THR A 35 18.86 -6.56 -1.73
C THR A 35 17.99 -5.46 -2.31
N VAL A 36 17.00 -5.01 -1.55
CA VAL A 36 16.26 -3.78 -1.86
C VAL A 36 17.27 -2.64 -1.89
N VAL A 37 17.56 -2.13 -3.08
CA VAL A 37 18.43 -0.97 -3.27
C VAL A 37 17.71 0.28 -2.75
N ASN A 38 18.47 1.27 -2.27
CA ASN A 38 17.95 2.50 -1.65
C ASN A 38 17.16 2.26 -0.36
N LEU A 39 17.80 1.59 0.59
CA LEU A 39 17.30 1.45 1.96
C LEU A 39 17.22 2.82 2.66
N PRO A 40 16.24 2.99 3.56
CA PRO A 40 16.05 4.24 4.25
C PRO A 40 17.18 4.59 5.22
N THR A 41 17.68 5.82 5.08
CA THR A 41 18.79 6.37 5.89
C THR A 41 18.30 7.16 7.10
N LYS A 42 17.00 7.46 7.17
CA LYS A 42 16.36 8.26 8.23
C LYS A 42 15.07 7.59 8.69
N PRO A 43 14.66 7.81 9.95
CA PRO A 43 13.36 7.35 10.43
C PRO A 43 12.23 7.97 9.59
N SER A 44 11.37 7.11 9.06
CA SER A 44 10.19 7.46 8.27
C SER A 44 8.97 6.74 8.85
N ARG A 45 7.79 7.36 8.77
CA ARG A 45 6.54 6.66 9.10
C ARG A 45 6.25 5.49 8.14
N TYR A 46 6.91 5.47 6.99
CA TYR A 46 6.79 4.43 5.96
C TYR A 46 7.96 3.44 5.99
N LEU A 47 8.82 3.47 7.02
CA LEU A 47 10.04 2.67 7.11
C LEU A 47 9.84 1.18 6.75
N SER A 48 8.79 0.54 7.27
CA SER A 48 8.51 -0.87 6.98
C SER A 48 8.10 -1.13 5.53
N GLN A 49 7.45 -0.17 4.86
CA GLN A 49 7.11 -0.27 3.43
C GLN A 49 8.36 -0.02 2.58
N GLU A 50 9.16 0.98 2.95
CA GLU A 50 10.44 1.31 2.31
C GLU A 50 11.44 0.14 2.38
N ILE A 51 11.46 -0.64 3.47
CA ILE A 51 12.31 -1.85 3.57
C ILE A 51 11.92 -2.93 2.56
N ILE A 52 10.63 -3.04 2.20
CA ILE A 52 10.12 -4.06 1.28
C ILE A 52 10.22 -3.59 -0.17
N PHE A 53 9.84 -2.34 -0.44
CA PHE A 53 9.68 -1.81 -1.80
C PHE A 53 10.75 -0.79 -2.23
N GLY A 54 11.55 -0.29 -1.30
CA GLY A 54 12.56 0.75 -1.53
C GLY A 54 12.02 2.17 -1.36
N GLN A 55 12.92 3.13 -1.10
CA GLN A 55 12.55 4.55 -0.95
C GLN A 55 11.97 5.16 -2.23
N ASP A 56 12.49 4.79 -3.40
CA ASP A 56 12.02 5.33 -4.68
C ASP A 56 10.55 4.96 -4.95
N PHE A 57 10.15 3.74 -4.56
CA PHE A 57 8.76 3.31 -4.65
C PHE A 57 7.87 4.13 -3.72
N GLN A 58 8.31 4.37 -2.48
CA GLN A 58 7.57 5.20 -1.51
C GLN A 58 7.43 6.65 -2.00
N GLU A 59 8.47 7.22 -2.62
CA GLU A 59 8.42 8.55 -3.22
C GLU A 59 7.43 8.59 -4.39
N LYS A 60 7.40 7.55 -5.23
CA LYS A 60 6.43 7.40 -6.32
C LYS A 60 5.00 7.35 -5.80
N LEU A 61 4.73 6.63 -4.71
CA LEU A 61 3.41 6.64 -4.05
C LEU A 61 3.06 8.07 -3.58
N GLY A 62 4.01 8.76 -2.94
CA GLY A 62 3.86 10.13 -2.48
C GLY A 62 3.44 11.10 -3.59
N LYS A 63 4.08 11.02 -4.76
CA LYS A 63 3.80 11.88 -5.94
C LYS A 63 2.59 11.44 -6.77
N SER A 64 1.98 10.30 -6.46
CA SER A 64 0.87 9.78 -7.24
C SER A 64 -0.37 10.66 -7.14
N LYS A 65 -1.15 10.70 -8.22
CA LYS A 65 -2.42 11.42 -8.31
C LYS A 65 -3.54 10.43 -8.56
N TYR A 66 -4.42 10.24 -7.58
CA TYR A 66 -5.53 9.29 -7.65
C TYR A 66 -6.88 10.00 -7.62
N PHE A 67 -7.86 9.43 -8.32
CA PHE A 67 -9.26 9.85 -8.27
C PHE A 67 -10.11 8.70 -7.72
N VAL A 68 -10.65 8.91 -6.53
CA VAL A 68 -11.52 7.96 -5.82
C VAL A 68 -12.97 8.40 -6.04
N VAL A 69 -13.75 7.51 -6.66
CA VAL A 69 -15.17 7.73 -6.93
C VAL A 69 -15.98 6.93 -5.91
N GLY A 70 -16.55 7.64 -4.94
CA GLY A 70 -17.29 7.09 -3.80
C GLY A 70 -16.52 7.18 -2.48
N SER A 71 -17.23 7.61 -1.43
CA SER A 71 -16.75 7.73 -0.05
C SER A 71 -17.66 6.96 0.94
N GLY A 72 -18.36 5.93 0.47
CA GLY A 72 -19.02 4.93 1.30
C GLY A 72 -18.02 3.98 1.99
N ALA A 73 -18.48 2.82 2.45
CA ALA A 73 -17.66 1.88 3.23
C ALA A 73 -16.30 1.52 2.57
N ILE A 74 -16.33 1.14 1.28
CA ILE A 74 -15.09 0.84 0.54
C ILE A 74 -14.23 2.10 0.35
N GLY A 75 -14.86 3.24 0.11
CA GLY A 75 -14.15 4.52 -0.04
C GLY A 75 -13.40 4.90 1.24
N CYS A 76 -14.06 4.83 2.40
CA CYS A 76 -13.42 5.05 3.70
C CYS A 76 -12.24 4.10 3.94
N GLU A 77 -12.43 2.80 3.68
CA GLU A 77 -11.38 1.79 3.87
C GLU A 77 -10.21 1.99 2.89
N MET A 78 -10.50 2.37 1.64
CA MET A 78 -9.48 2.72 0.65
C MET A 78 -8.69 3.97 1.07
N LEU A 79 -9.37 5.02 1.53
CA LEU A 79 -8.72 6.25 1.98
C LEU A 79 -7.85 6.02 3.21
N LYS A 80 -8.28 5.15 4.13
CA LYS A 80 -7.45 4.69 5.25
C LYS A 80 -6.18 4.00 4.74
N ASN A 81 -6.31 3.08 3.78
CA ASN A 81 -5.14 2.43 3.19
C ASN A 81 -4.23 3.43 2.46
N PHE A 82 -4.78 4.36 1.69
CA PHE A 82 -4.02 5.40 1.00
C PHE A 82 -3.21 6.27 1.98
N ALA A 83 -3.84 6.69 3.08
CA ALA A 83 -3.17 7.46 4.12
C ALA A 83 -2.03 6.67 4.80
N MET A 84 -2.23 5.37 5.03
CA MET A 84 -1.20 4.49 5.60
C MET A 84 -0.07 4.18 4.60
N MET A 85 -0.38 4.07 3.31
CA MET A 85 0.58 3.82 2.23
C MET A 85 1.31 5.09 1.77
N GLY A 86 0.87 6.28 2.19
CA GLY A 86 1.47 7.54 1.76
C GLY A 86 1.13 7.94 0.32
N ILE A 87 0.01 7.44 -0.22
CA ILE A 87 -0.45 7.79 -1.57
C ILE A 87 -0.84 9.28 -1.60
N GLY A 88 -0.27 10.01 -2.55
CA GLY A 88 -0.56 11.44 -2.73
C GLY A 88 -0.07 12.34 -1.59
N CYS A 89 0.85 11.85 -0.74
CA CYS A 89 1.34 12.56 0.45
C CYS A 89 2.62 13.39 0.21
N SER A 90 2.96 13.72 -1.04
CA SER A 90 4.02 14.68 -1.38
C SER A 90 3.46 16.02 -1.84
N GLU A 91 4.30 17.04 -1.98
CA GLU A 91 3.89 18.36 -2.50
C GLU A 91 3.30 18.30 -3.92
N GLU A 92 3.66 17.27 -4.71
CA GLU A 92 3.16 17.06 -6.08
C GLU A 92 2.00 16.05 -6.14
N GLY A 93 1.68 15.38 -5.03
CA GLY A 93 0.67 14.32 -4.94
C GLY A 93 -0.72 14.82 -4.57
N TYR A 94 -1.75 14.14 -5.06
CA TYR A 94 -3.15 14.51 -4.78
C TYR A 94 -4.07 13.28 -4.76
N VAL A 95 -5.04 13.27 -3.85
CA VAL A 95 -6.17 12.34 -3.87
C VAL A 95 -7.45 13.16 -4.02
N TYR A 96 -8.10 13.02 -5.17
CA TYR A 96 -9.42 13.60 -5.42
C TYR A 96 -10.47 12.59 -5.01
N VAL A 97 -11.45 13.00 -4.19
CA VAL A 97 -12.56 12.14 -3.77
C VAL A 97 -13.86 12.82 -4.14
N THR A 98 -14.78 12.08 -4.75
CA THR A 98 -16.13 12.56 -5.00
C THR A 98 -17.15 11.56 -4.49
N ASP A 99 -18.14 12.06 -3.77
CA ASP A 99 -19.34 11.34 -3.39
C ASP A 99 -20.47 12.37 -3.30
N MET A 100 -21.62 12.06 -3.89
CA MET A 100 -22.79 12.95 -3.89
C MET A 100 -23.72 12.67 -2.70
N ASP A 101 -23.50 11.57 -1.98
CA ASP A 101 -24.33 11.15 -0.86
C ASP A 101 -23.94 11.87 0.45
N SER A 102 -24.89 11.98 1.36
CA SER A 102 -24.66 12.48 2.72
C SER A 102 -24.49 11.34 3.71
N ILE A 103 -23.80 11.60 4.83
CA ILE A 103 -23.63 10.60 5.89
C ILE A 103 -24.97 10.39 6.62
N GLU A 104 -25.42 9.14 6.67
CA GLU A 104 -26.58 8.71 7.45
C GLU A 104 -26.18 7.78 8.61
N LYS A 105 -27.09 7.61 9.57
CA LYS A 105 -26.86 6.72 10.73
C LYS A 105 -26.59 5.27 10.32
N SER A 106 -27.17 4.82 9.22
CA SER A 106 -26.99 3.46 8.69
C SER A 106 -25.56 3.21 8.18
N ASN A 107 -24.83 4.27 7.81
CA ASN A 107 -23.44 4.17 7.34
C ASN A 107 -22.49 3.82 8.48
N LEU A 108 -22.76 4.27 9.71
CA LEU A 108 -21.85 4.14 10.86
C LEU A 108 -21.59 2.69 11.32
N ASN A 109 -22.32 1.71 10.80
CA ASN A 109 -22.09 0.29 11.09
C ASN A 109 -20.95 -0.32 10.24
N ARG A 110 -20.36 0.44 9.32
CA ARG A 110 -19.32 -0.06 8.41
C ARG A 110 -18.31 1.02 8.08
#